data_AF-A0AAW0MSY3-F1
#
_entry.id   AF-A0AAW0MSY3-F1
#
_cell.length_a   1.000
_cell.length_b   1.000
_cell.length_c   1.000
_cell.angle_alpha   90.00
_cell.angle_beta   90.00
_cell.angle_gamma   90.00
#
_symmetry.space_group_name_H-M   'P 1'
#
loop_
_entity.id
_entity.type
_entity.pdbx_description
1 polymer ?
#
loop_
_entity_poly.entity_id
_entity_poly.type
_entity_poly.pdbx_seq_one_letter_code
_entity_poly.pdbx_strand_id
1 'polypeptide(L)'
;MGQLYEASVSLPKNHLSFFQQLQHLPRLCAELLLEGLPLELVDGDASNIPLKWVSDVLSELHQLVSRKSRISVITVLGVQSTGKSTLLNTMFGVQFAVSSGRCTRGAFMLLIRVSDKVKQNLNCDFLMIIDTEGLKSPELAKLEDSYEHDNELATLVVGLSDITLINIAMENSTEMKDILQIVVHAFLRMKEVGKKPKCMFVHQNVSDVSAHEKNLRDRKLLLEQLNEMTQAAAKMEKKGKNKCFTDVIEYSTETGNMYIPGLWNGTPPMAPVNAGYSEAVYELKKNIVQCLTKRGSSANNVPEFQEWIRSLWSAVKYENFIFSFRNSLVADAYMKLCTEYNKWDWTFRKEMYTWVTNAQTKISNYGKISEHETEDIEKLLSDLKTAACTEVSKGEAKLLQNLTEYFKQTHGHVSLVEKYKEEFMTSAKIAGREMENSILSQLTTTVHMRQGMRELEKIQGNHTQEIQERVLELIEQCRNKNVKMTDAELDREFDNMWNISVTKISHFSPKVIDVQTKVHIHLQEHVARKGSQAHELLNQTDLR
;
A
#
# COMPACT_ATOMS: atom_id res chain seq x y z
N MET A 1 -3.26 -29.79 4.89
CA MET A 1 -2.53 -30.37 6.06
C MET A 1 -1.83 -29.29 6.88
N GLY A 2 -1.11 -28.36 6.25
CA GLY A 2 -0.41 -27.28 6.96
C GLY A 2 -1.31 -26.44 7.87
N GLN A 3 -2.50 -26.04 7.38
CA GLN A 3 -3.49 -25.30 8.19
C GLN A 3 -3.95 -26.05 9.45
N LEU A 4 -4.15 -27.37 9.33
CA LEU A 4 -4.55 -28.24 10.44
C LEU A 4 -3.45 -28.31 11.51
N TYR A 5 -2.20 -28.38 11.08
CA TYR A 5 -1.05 -28.32 11.98
C TYR A 5 -0.94 -26.94 12.66
N GLU A 6 -1.02 -25.83 11.92
CA GLU A 6 -0.96 -24.49 12.51
C GLU A 6 -2.07 -24.24 13.54
N ALA A 7 -3.30 -24.65 13.23
CA ALA A 7 -4.42 -24.56 14.15
C ALA A 7 -4.14 -25.37 15.43
N SER A 8 -3.61 -26.60 15.30
CA SER A 8 -3.29 -27.45 16.44
C SER A 8 -2.24 -26.85 17.37
N VAL A 9 -1.26 -26.15 16.79
CA VAL A 9 -0.14 -25.57 17.52
C VAL A 9 -0.52 -24.22 18.15
N SER A 10 -1.57 -23.58 17.66
CA SER A 10 -2.09 -22.31 18.16
C SER A 10 -3.09 -22.47 19.32
N LEU A 11 -3.55 -23.70 19.60
CA LEU A 11 -4.48 -23.98 20.69
C LEU A 11 -3.81 -23.89 22.08
N PRO A 12 -4.55 -23.48 23.13
CA PRO A 12 -4.05 -23.49 24.50
C PRO A 12 -3.65 -24.89 24.98
N LYS A 13 -2.73 -24.96 25.95
CA LYS A 13 -2.16 -26.20 26.52
C LYS A 13 -3.17 -27.22 27.10
N ASN A 14 -4.46 -26.93 27.10
CA ASN A 14 -5.50 -27.84 27.57
C ASN A 14 -5.91 -28.90 26.52
N HIS A 15 -5.45 -28.77 25.26
CA HIS A 15 -5.71 -29.72 24.16
C HIS A 15 -4.45 -30.50 23.73
N LEU A 16 -3.62 -30.94 24.70
CA LEU A 16 -2.34 -31.63 24.46
C LEU A 16 -2.45 -32.93 23.64
N SER A 17 -3.57 -33.65 23.73
CA SER A 17 -3.76 -34.93 23.03
C SER A 17 -3.78 -34.78 21.51
N PHE A 18 -4.43 -33.74 20.99
CA PHE A 18 -4.47 -33.45 19.55
C PHE A 18 -3.10 -32.98 19.03
N PHE A 19 -2.39 -32.17 19.81
CA PHE A 19 -1.03 -31.74 19.49
C PHE A 19 -0.04 -32.92 19.45
N GLN A 20 -0.09 -33.84 20.43
CA GLN A 20 0.76 -35.03 20.45
C GLN A 20 0.57 -35.93 19.23
N GLN A 21 -0.66 -36.02 18.70
CA GLN A 21 -0.95 -36.79 17.50
C GLN A 21 -0.37 -36.16 16.23
N LEU A 22 -0.14 -34.85 16.19
CA LEU A 22 0.32 -34.16 14.98
C LEU A 22 1.82 -33.81 15.03
N GLN A 23 2.49 -33.98 16.18
CA GLN A 23 3.90 -33.62 16.39
C GLN A 23 4.88 -34.40 15.49
N HIS A 24 4.51 -35.60 15.03
CA HIS A 24 5.37 -36.41 14.16
C HIS A 24 5.21 -36.09 12.66
N LEU A 25 4.18 -35.32 12.29
CA LEU A 25 3.90 -34.99 10.89
C LEU A 25 5.00 -34.18 10.22
N PRO A 26 5.62 -33.16 10.84
CA PRO A 26 6.69 -32.41 10.21
C PRO A 26 7.87 -33.31 9.77
N ARG A 27 8.25 -34.26 10.63
CA ARG A 27 9.31 -35.23 10.35
C ARG A 27 8.93 -36.18 9.23
N LEU A 28 7.72 -36.73 9.25
CA LEU A 28 7.23 -37.61 8.17
C LEU A 28 7.22 -36.85 6.84
N CYS A 29 6.73 -35.62 6.80
CA CYS A 29 6.73 -34.79 5.60
C CYS A 29 8.16 -34.44 5.13
N ALA A 30 9.11 -34.23 6.05
CA ALA A 30 10.51 -34.04 5.70
C ALA A 30 11.12 -35.29 5.04
N GLU A 31 10.78 -36.49 5.54
CA GLU A 31 11.17 -37.77 4.92
C GLU A 31 10.55 -37.93 3.53
N LEU A 32 9.25 -37.63 3.37
CA LEU A 32 8.59 -37.67 2.05
C LEU A 32 9.19 -36.65 1.07
N LEU A 33 9.56 -35.46 1.55
CA LEU A 33 10.22 -34.43 0.75
C LEU A 33 11.61 -34.90 0.27
N LEU A 34 12.35 -35.66 1.10
CA LEU A 34 13.62 -36.28 0.71
C LEU A 34 13.47 -37.37 -0.36
N GLU A 35 12.35 -38.08 -0.36
CA GLU A 35 11.98 -39.06 -1.39
C GLU A 35 11.46 -38.40 -2.68
N GLY A 36 11.39 -37.06 -2.72
CA GLY A 36 11.01 -36.30 -3.91
C GLY A 36 9.51 -36.13 -4.10
N LEU A 37 8.72 -36.25 -3.02
CA LEU A 37 7.29 -35.92 -3.05
C LEU A 37 7.08 -34.40 -2.87
N PRO A 38 6.13 -33.79 -3.60
CA PRO A 38 5.84 -32.37 -3.48
C PRO A 38 5.16 -32.04 -2.15
N LEU A 39 5.56 -30.94 -1.53
CA LEU A 39 4.97 -30.36 -0.34
C LEU A 39 4.38 -28.98 -0.64
N GLU A 40 3.17 -28.72 -0.17
CA GLU A 40 2.52 -27.42 -0.27
C GLU A 40 3.28 -26.36 0.56
N LEU A 41 3.74 -25.32 -0.13
CA LEU A 41 4.44 -24.16 0.42
C LEU A 41 3.46 -22.99 0.64
N VAL A 42 2.63 -22.69 -0.36
CA VAL A 42 1.59 -21.66 -0.29
C VAL A 42 0.24 -22.34 -0.46
N ASP A 43 -0.67 -22.10 0.45
CA ASP A 43 -2.07 -22.52 0.35
C ASP A 43 -2.82 -21.52 -0.54
N GLY A 44 -3.22 -21.98 -1.73
CA GLY A 44 -3.93 -21.14 -2.71
C GLY A 44 -5.34 -20.77 -2.29
N ASP A 45 -6.01 -21.60 -1.47
CA ASP A 45 -7.36 -21.34 -1.01
C ASP A 45 -7.36 -20.27 0.10
N ALA A 46 -6.40 -20.37 1.01
CA ALA A 46 -6.23 -19.41 2.10
C ALA A 46 -5.40 -18.18 1.71
N SER A 47 -4.77 -18.17 0.52
CA SER A 47 -3.79 -17.15 0.11
C SER A 47 -2.72 -16.90 1.19
N ASN A 48 -2.28 -17.96 1.85
CA ASN A 48 -1.40 -17.89 3.01
C ASN A 48 -0.32 -18.97 3.04
N ILE A 49 0.82 -18.65 3.65
CA ILE A 49 1.85 -19.63 3.99
C ILE A 49 1.62 -20.06 5.44
N PRO A 50 1.40 -21.36 5.72
CA PRO A 50 1.45 -21.88 7.07
C PRO A 50 2.92 -21.91 7.54
N LEU A 51 3.44 -20.73 7.92
CA LEU A 51 4.85 -20.49 8.25
C LEU A 51 5.39 -21.44 9.30
N LYS A 52 4.60 -21.77 10.33
CA LYS A 52 5.04 -22.68 11.40
C LYS A 52 5.17 -24.11 10.88
N TRP A 53 4.20 -24.55 10.08
CA TRP A 53 4.26 -25.86 9.43
C TRP A 53 5.48 -25.98 8.52
N VAL A 54 5.69 -25.02 7.61
CA VAL A 54 6.83 -25.03 6.68
C VAL A 54 8.16 -24.95 7.43
N SER A 55 8.23 -24.12 8.48
CA SER A 55 9.41 -24.02 9.34
C SER A 55 9.71 -25.33 10.07
N ASP A 56 8.72 -25.99 10.63
CA ASP A 56 8.94 -27.24 11.38
C ASP A 56 9.38 -28.38 10.44
N VAL A 57 8.77 -28.50 9.26
CA VAL A 57 9.17 -29.48 8.24
C VAL A 57 10.61 -29.25 7.76
N LEU A 58 10.96 -28.00 7.44
CA LEU A 58 12.32 -27.65 7.01
C LEU A 58 13.35 -27.87 8.14
N SER A 59 12.97 -27.67 9.40
CA SER A 59 13.85 -27.90 10.55
C SER A 59 14.16 -29.40 10.72
N GLU A 60 13.14 -30.26 10.59
CA GLU A 60 13.32 -31.71 10.57
C GLU A 60 14.16 -32.16 9.38
N LEU A 61 13.92 -31.59 8.19
CA LEU A 61 14.73 -31.85 7.00
C LEU A 61 16.21 -31.53 7.26
N HIS A 62 16.53 -30.37 7.85
CA HIS A 62 17.90 -29.97 8.17
C HIS A 62 18.59 -30.95 9.13
N GLN A 63 17.85 -31.51 10.09
CA GLN A 63 18.35 -32.54 11.00
C GLN A 63 18.60 -33.87 10.28
N LEU A 64 17.64 -34.34 9.46
CA LEU A 64 17.74 -35.59 8.71
C LEU A 64 18.95 -35.62 7.75
N VAL A 65 19.31 -34.48 7.17
CA VAL A 65 20.45 -34.35 6.24
C VAL A 65 21.76 -34.00 6.94
N SER A 66 21.85 -34.19 8.26
CA SER A 66 23.05 -33.92 9.07
C SER A 66 23.60 -32.50 8.86
N ARG A 67 22.70 -31.52 8.74
CA ARG A 67 23.01 -30.10 8.54
C ARG A 67 23.73 -29.75 7.23
N LYS A 68 23.84 -30.68 6.28
CA LYS A 68 24.35 -30.42 4.91
C LYS A 68 23.19 -30.14 3.97
N SER A 69 22.69 -28.91 4.01
CA SER A 69 21.39 -28.57 3.43
C SER A 69 21.45 -27.29 2.59
N ARG A 70 22.47 -27.14 1.74
CA ARG A 70 22.54 -26.00 0.81
C ARG A 70 21.54 -26.20 -0.32
N ILE A 71 20.62 -25.27 -0.47
CA ILE A 71 19.51 -25.36 -1.42
C ILE A 71 19.68 -24.31 -2.52
N SER A 72 19.53 -24.76 -3.77
CA SER A 72 19.28 -23.87 -4.91
C SER A 72 17.83 -23.99 -5.35
N VAL A 73 17.16 -22.86 -5.58
CA VAL A 73 15.71 -22.83 -5.85
C VAL A 73 15.43 -22.49 -7.32
N ILE A 74 14.66 -23.34 -8.00
CA ILE A 74 14.13 -23.08 -9.34
C ILE A 74 12.61 -23.03 -9.26
N THR A 75 12.03 -21.95 -9.77
CA THR A 75 10.57 -21.79 -9.84
C THR A 75 10.12 -21.58 -11.27
N VAL A 76 8.94 -22.10 -11.61
CA VAL A 76 8.24 -21.76 -12.85
C VAL A 76 7.05 -20.84 -12.57
N LEU A 77 6.88 -19.80 -13.36
CA LEU A 77 5.75 -18.87 -13.33
C LEU A 77 5.10 -18.80 -14.72
N GLY A 78 3.80 -18.56 -14.80
CA GLY A 78 3.11 -18.41 -16.09
C GLY A 78 1.60 -18.56 -15.96
N VAL A 79 0.87 -18.25 -17.05
CA VAL A 79 -0.61 -18.37 -17.08
C VAL A 79 -1.03 -19.80 -16.71
N GLN A 80 -2.23 -19.97 -16.16
CA GLN A 80 -2.86 -21.27 -15.99
C GLN A 80 -2.88 -22.08 -17.30
N SER A 81 -2.76 -23.39 -17.18
CA SER A 81 -2.84 -24.33 -18.31
C SER A 81 -1.79 -24.15 -19.42
N THR A 82 -0.67 -23.46 -19.14
CA THR A 82 0.45 -23.30 -20.10
C THR A 82 1.49 -24.43 -20.04
N GLY A 83 1.22 -25.54 -19.36
CA GLY A 83 2.15 -26.67 -19.31
C GLY A 83 3.37 -26.48 -18.38
N LYS A 84 3.25 -25.67 -17.31
CA LYS A 84 4.29 -25.43 -16.29
C LYS A 84 4.74 -26.72 -15.59
N SER A 85 3.81 -27.41 -14.96
CA SER A 85 4.07 -28.68 -14.26
C SER A 85 4.56 -29.77 -15.23
N THR A 86 4.04 -29.78 -16.46
CA THR A 86 4.51 -30.67 -17.55
C THR A 86 5.96 -30.42 -17.93
N LEU A 87 6.36 -29.14 -18.03
CA LEU A 87 7.75 -28.75 -18.30
C LEU A 87 8.67 -29.22 -17.17
N LEU A 88 8.29 -29.00 -15.91
CA LEU A 88 9.08 -29.43 -14.75
C LEU A 88 9.19 -30.96 -14.66
N ASN A 89 8.09 -31.67 -14.83
CA ASN A 89 8.04 -33.13 -14.85
C ASN A 89 8.98 -33.71 -15.92
N THR A 90 8.95 -33.14 -17.13
CA THR A 90 9.83 -33.58 -18.23
C THR A 90 11.30 -33.24 -17.95
N MET A 91 11.59 -32.06 -17.42
CA MET A 91 12.96 -31.59 -17.20
C MET A 91 13.68 -32.34 -16.07
N PHE A 92 12.97 -32.56 -14.96
CA PHE A 92 13.56 -33.13 -13.74
C PHE A 92 13.14 -34.57 -13.45
N GLY A 93 12.21 -35.14 -14.20
CA GLY A 93 11.67 -36.48 -13.93
C GLY A 93 10.82 -36.51 -12.66
N VAL A 94 10.23 -35.38 -12.28
CA VAL A 94 9.42 -35.21 -11.08
C VAL A 94 7.94 -35.48 -11.38
N GLN A 95 7.12 -35.59 -10.33
CA GLN A 95 5.70 -35.97 -10.44
C GLN A 95 4.78 -34.90 -9.82
N PHE A 96 4.86 -33.66 -10.31
CA PHE A 96 3.81 -32.68 -10.03
C PHE A 96 2.49 -33.10 -10.68
N ALA A 97 1.39 -32.79 -10.02
CA ALA A 97 0.05 -33.11 -10.52
C ALA A 97 -0.22 -32.37 -11.85
N VAL A 98 -0.59 -33.12 -12.90
CA VAL A 98 -0.95 -32.59 -14.21
C VAL A 98 -2.37 -33.03 -14.55
N SER A 99 -3.35 -32.12 -14.53
CA SER A 99 -4.69 -32.42 -15.03
C SER A 99 -5.38 -31.17 -15.60
N SER A 100 -6.25 -31.36 -16.59
CA SER A 100 -6.98 -30.29 -17.28
C SER A 100 -8.11 -29.65 -16.48
N GLY A 101 -8.40 -30.14 -15.26
CA GLY A 101 -9.47 -29.62 -14.38
C GLY A 101 -9.13 -29.51 -12.90
N ARG A 102 -7.93 -29.93 -12.48
CA ARG A 102 -7.33 -29.60 -11.18
C ARG A 102 -6.04 -28.88 -11.49
N CYS A 103 -6.11 -27.56 -11.56
CA CYS A 103 -4.90 -26.75 -11.64
C CYS A 103 -4.27 -26.68 -10.24
N THR A 104 -2.95 -26.62 -10.19
CA THR A 104 -2.21 -26.34 -8.96
C THR A 104 -2.79 -25.08 -8.32
N ARG A 105 -3.24 -25.16 -7.07
CA ARG A 105 -3.69 -23.99 -6.27
C ARG A 105 -2.60 -23.67 -5.25
N GLY A 106 -2.11 -22.44 -5.21
CA GLY A 106 -0.97 -22.05 -4.39
C GLY A 106 0.39 -22.43 -4.99
N ALA A 107 1.34 -22.87 -4.17
CA ALA A 107 2.68 -23.26 -4.64
C ALA A 107 3.18 -24.51 -3.93
N PHE A 108 3.82 -25.41 -4.66
CA PHE A 108 4.34 -26.68 -4.17
C PHE A 108 5.85 -26.75 -4.38
N MET A 109 6.59 -27.07 -3.33
CA MET A 109 8.02 -27.31 -3.39
C MET A 109 8.35 -28.79 -3.40
N LEU A 110 9.35 -29.18 -4.17
CA LEU A 110 9.87 -30.54 -4.26
C LEU A 110 11.39 -30.51 -4.18
N LEU A 111 11.98 -31.43 -3.44
CA LEU A 111 13.42 -31.47 -3.22
C LEU A 111 14.08 -32.59 -4.02
N ILE A 112 15.13 -32.25 -4.77
CA ILE A 112 15.94 -33.21 -5.54
C ILE A 112 17.34 -33.23 -4.94
N ARG A 113 17.78 -34.41 -4.49
CA ARG A 113 19.13 -34.61 -3.99
C ARG A 113 20.15 -34.56 -5.13
N VAL A 114 21.13 -33.68 -5.01
CA VAL A 114 22.23 -33.60 -5.98
C VAL A 114 23.23 -34.72 -5.71
N SER A 115 23.67 -35.43 -6.76
CA SER A 115 24.69 -36.48 -6.61
C SER A 115 26.07 -35.89 -6.29
N ASP A 116 26.88 -36.59 -5.50
CA ASP A 116 28.17 -36.06 -4.99
C ASP A 116 29.14 -35.63 -6.10
N LYS A 117 29.06 -36.28 -7.28
CA LYS A 117 29.85 -35.92 -8.48
C LYS A 117 29.55 -34.51 -9.00
N VAL A 118 28.30 -34.05 -8.84
CA VAL A 118 27.82 -32.78 -9.38
C VAL A 118 27.78 -31.68 -8.31
N LYS A 119 27.76 -32.05 -7.02
CA LYS A 119 27.80 -31.10 -5.89
C LYS A 119 28.99 -30.15 -5.94
N GLN A 120 30.16 -30.63 -6.35
CA GLN A 120 31.36 -29.80 -6.46
C GLN A 120 31.23 -28.70 -7.52
N ASN A 121 30.45 -28.95 -8.57
CA ASN A 121 30.22 -27.98 -9.66
C ASN A 121 29.06 -27.03 -9.34
N LEU A 122 27.98 -27.54 -8.74
CA LEU A 122 26.78 -26.74 -8.46
C LEU A 122 26.84 -25.97 -7.13
N ASN A 123 27.77 -26.31 -6.24
CA ASN A 123 27.89 -25.73 -4.89
C ASN A 123 26.61 -25.79 -4.03
N CYS A 124 25.73 -26.75 -4.31
CA CYS A 124 24.51 -27.02 -3.54
C CYS A 124 24.37 -28.53 -3.26
N ASP A 125 23.65 -28.85 -2.19
CA ASP A 125 23.37 -30.23 -1.78
C ASP A 125 22.02 -30.71 -2.32
N PHE A 126 21.08 -29.78 -2.49
CA PHE A 126 19.74 -30.02 -2.99
C PHE A 126 19.31 -28.96 -3.99
N LEU A 127 18.50 -29.39 -4.95
CA LEU A 127 17.75 -28.53 -5.85
C LEU A 127 16.29 -28.53 -5.43
N MET A 128 15.76 -27.38 -5.04
CA MET A 128 14.34 -27.22 -4.74
C MET A 128 13.62 -26.71 -5.98
N ILE A 129 12.63 -27.46 -6.43
CA ILE A 129 11.76 -27.09 -7.55
C ILE A 129 10.44 -26.60 -6.98
N ILE A 130 10.03 -25.39 -7.34
CA ILE A 130 8.73 -24.83 -6.95
C ILE A 130 7.83 -24.76 -8.18
N ASP A 131 6.75 -25.53 -8.15
CA ASP A 131 5.64 -25.40 -9.10
C ASP A 131 4.58 -24.47 -8.51
N THR A 132 4.10 -23.54 -9.32
CA THR A 132 3.14 -22.52 -8.87
C THR A 132 1.79 -22.68 -9.56
N GLU A 133 0.77 -22.16 -8.90
CA GLU A 133 -0.51 -21.87 -9.51
C GLU A 133 -0.33 -21.05 -10.79
N GLY A 134 -1.26 -21.27 -11.72
CA GLY A 134 -1.35 -20.44 -12.89
C GLY A 134 -1.87 -19.07 -12.56
N LEU A 135 -1.11 -18.04 -12.91
CA LEU A 135 -1.58 -16.66 -12.82
C LEU A 135 -2.84 -16.50 -13.66
N LYS A 136 -3.77 -15.65 -13.21
CA LYS A 136 -5.06 -15.35 -13.85
C LYS A 136 -5.97 -16.56 -14.02
N SER A 137 -6.23 -17.30 -12.95
CA SER A 137 -7.26 -18.34 -13.02
C SER A 137 -8.63 -17.75 -13.41
N PRO A 138 -9.35 -18.27 -14.43
CA PRO A 138 -10.70 -17.83 -14.77
C PRO A 138 -11.70 -17.96 -13.60
N GLU A 139 -11.39 -18.86 -12.65
CA GLU A 139 -12.18 -19.08 -11.43
C GLU A 139 -11.97 -17.94 -10.43
N LEU A 140 -10.73 -17.47 -10.29
CA LEU A 140 -10.35 -16.37 -9.41
C LEU A 140 -10.60 -14.99 -10.04
N ALA A 141 -10.55 -14.86 -11.37
CA ALA A 141 -10.77 -13.61 -12.10
C ALA A 141 -12.18 -13.00 -11.90
N LYS A 142 -13.10 -13.73 -11.27
CA LYS A 142 -14.43 -13.24 -10.87
C LYS A 142 -14.43 -12.51 -9.52
N LEU A 143 -13.37 -12.64 -8.72
CA LEU A 143 -13.19 -11.96 -7.44
C LEU A 143 -12.46 -10.63 -7.66
N GLU A 144 -12.87 -9.57 -6.96
CA GLU A 144 -12.31 -8.22 -7.13
C GLU A 144 -10.80 -8.14 -6.82
N ASP A 145 -10.29 -9.02 -5.95
CA ASP A 145 -8.90 -9.00 -5.44
C ASP A 145 -7.97 -10.05 -6.09
N SER A 146 -8.38 -10.69 -7.19
CA SER A 146 -7.62 -11.80 -7.81
C SER A 146 -6.19 -11.42 -8.21
N TYR A 147 -5.97 -10.15 -8.53
CA TYR A 147 -4.66 -9.63 -8.95
C TYR A 147 -3.70 -9.42 -7.77
N GLU A 148 -4.22 -9.16 -6.57
CA GLU A 148 -3.41 -9.05 -5.37
C GLU A 148 -2.78 -10.42 -5.05
N HIS A 149 -3.58 -11.48 -5.07
CA HIS A 149 -3.09 -12.85 -4.92
C HIS A 149 -2.00 -13.21 -5.94
N ASP A 150 -2.24 -12.95 -7.23
CA ASP A 150 -1.28 -13.23 -8.29
C ASP A 150 0.03 -12.44 -8.09
N ASN A 151 -0.06 -11.18 -7.66
CA ASN A 151 1.10 -10.33 -7.38
C ASN A 151 1.89 -10.81 -6.15
N GLU A 152 1.20 -11.17 -5.07
CA GLU A 152 1.79 -11.70 -3.85
C GLU A 152 2.53 -13.01 -4.14
N LEU A 153 1.85 -13.96 -4.80
CA LEU A 153 2.41 -15.25 -5.17
C LEU A 153 3.64 -15.07 -6.05
N ALA A 154 3.55 -14.26 -7.11
CA ALA A 154 4.66 -14.01 -8.01
C ALA A 154 5.85 -13.35 -7.29
N THR A 155 5.60 -12.36 -6.44
CA THR A 155 6.66 -11.66 -5.68
C THR A 155 7.35 -12.60 -4.71
N LEU A 156 6.58 -13.43 -4.00
CA LEU A 156 7.11 -14.44 -3.08
C LEU A 156 8.00 -15.44 -3.83
N VAL A 157 7.46 -16.12 -4.83
CA VAL A 157 8.19 -17.21 -5.48
C VAL A 157 9.40 -16.70 -6.27
N VAL A 158 9.31 -15.53 -6.90
CA VAL A 158 10.48 -14.85 -7.51
C VAL A 158 11.54 -14.55 -6.47
N GLY A 159 11.15 -14.06 -5.30
CA GLY A 159 12.08 -13.73 -4.22
C GLY A 159 12.73 -14.94 -3.55
N LEU A 160 12.04 -16.08 -3.51
CA LEU A 160 12.61 -17.34 -3.02
C LEU A 160 13.54 -18.00 -4.05
N SER A 161 13.46 -17.61 -5.32
CA SER A 161 14.13 -18.31 -6.42
C SER A 161 15.54 -17.83 -6.71
N ASP A 162 16.42 -18.78 -7.01
CA ASP A 162 17.67 -18.49 -7.68
C ASP A 162 17.46 -18.28 -9.18
N ILE A 163 16.67 -19.17 -9.80
CA ILE A 163 16.29 -19.10 -11.22
C ILE A 163 14.77 -19.13 -11.33
N THR A 164 14.20 -18.12 -11.98
CA THR A 164 12.77 -18.07 -12.31
C THR A 164 12.58 -18.36 -13.80
N LEU A 165 11.78 -19.36 -14.12
CA LEU A 165 11.35 -19.68 -15.48
C LEU A 165 10.00 -19.01 -15.73
N ILE A 166 9.92 -18.08 -16.68
CA ILE A 166 8.67 -17.44 -17.08
C ILE A 166 8.15 -18.16 -18.31
N ASN A 167 7.13 -18.98 -18.10
CA ASN A 167 6.48 -19.79 -19.10
C ASN A 167 5.40 -19.00 -19.84
N ILE A 168 5.57 -18.83 -21.15
CA ILE A 168 4.71 -18.03 -22.02
C ILE A 168 4.17 -18.92 -23.14
N ALA A 169 2.85 -18.99 -23.29
CA ALA A 169 2.21 -19.65 -24.43
C ALA A 169 2.01 -18.65 -25.59
N MET A 170 2.22 -19.09 -26.83
CA MET A 170 2.45 -18.22 -27.99
C MET A 170 1.20 -17.52 -28.59
N GLU A 171 0.04 -17.52 -27.94
CA GLU A 171 -1.22 -17.11 -28.59
C GLU A 171 -1.90 -15.84 -28.05
N ASN A 172 -1.41 -15.22 -26.95
CA ASN A 172 -2.09 -14.05 -26.39
C ASN A 172 -1.15 -12.92 -25.92
N SER A 173 -0.99 -11.89 -26.76
CA SER A 173 -0.14 -10.72 -26.49
C SER A 173 -0.59 -9.89 -25.28
N THR A 174 -1.88 -9.95 -24.92
CA THR A 174 -2.41 -9.26 -23.73
C THR A 174 -2.09 -9.99 -22.44
N GLU A 175 -2.19 -11.32 -22.42
CA GLU A 175 -1.82 -12.12 -21.24
C GLU A 175 -0.34 -12.05 -20.93
N MET A 176 0.49 -12.05 -21.97
CA MET A 176 1.92 -11.87 -21.87
C MET A 176 2.26 -10.53 -21.20
N LYS A 177 1.66 -9.41 -21.64
CA LYS A 177 1.94 -8.09 -21.04
C LYS A 177 1.63 -8.03 -19.56
N ASP A 178 0.49 -8.56 -19.16
CA ASP A 178 0.07 -8.51 -17.75
C ASP A 178 0.98 -9.36 -16.85
N ILE A 179 1.38 -10.58 -17.28
CA ILE A 179 2.34 -11.38 -16.50
C ILE A 179 3.69 -10.70 -16.40
N LEU A 180 4.19 -10.16 -17.51
CA LEU A 180 5.48 -9.48 -17.53
C LEU A 180 5.48 -8.30 -16.55
N GLN A 181 4.38 -7.57 -16.40
CA GLN A 181 4.28 -6.49 -15.44
C GLN A 181 4.31 -6.98 -13.99
N ILE A 182 3.55 -8.02 -13.66
CA ILE A 182 3.56 -8.66 -12.32
C ILE A 182 5.01 -9.04 -11.98
N VAL A 183 5.69 -9.68 -12.93
CA VAL A 183 7.04 -10.19 -12.74
C VAL A 183 8.08 -9.06 -12.69
N VAL A 184 7.95 -7.99 -13.49
CA VAL A 184 8.80 -6.80 -13.42
C VAL A 184 8.70 -6.12 -12.05
N HIS A 185 7.50 -6.00 -11.49
CA HIS A 185 7.28 -5.47 -10.15
C HIS A 185 7.90 -6.36 -9.07
N ALA A 186 7.73 -7.67 -9.17
CA ALA A 186 8.39 -8.63 -8.27
C ALA A 186 9.92 -8.44 -8.29
N PHE A 187 10.52 -8.35 -9.49
CA PHE A 187 11.97 -8.16 -9.62
C PHE A 187 12.46 -6.81 -9.11
N LEU A 188 11.70 -5.73 -9.31
CA LEU A 188 12.07 -4.40 -8.85
C LEU A 188 12.22 -4.37 -7.33
N ARG A 189 11.29 -5.02 -6.62
CA ARG A 189 11.35 -5.20 -5.18
C ARG A 189 12.50 -6.10 -4.73
N MET A 190 12.77 -7.19 -5.45
CA MET A 190 13.89 -8.07 -5.11
C MET A 190 15.24 -7.35 -5.16
N LYS A 191 15.40 -6.44 -6.11
CA LYS A 191 16.61 -5.60 -6.20
C LYS A 191 16.83 -4.78 -4.93
N GLU A 192 15.78 -4.29 -4.29
CA GLU A 192 15.91 -3.49 -3.06
C GLU A 192 16.33 -4.31 -1.86
N VAL A 193 15.87 -5.56 -1.80
CA VAL A 193 16.35 -6.50 -0.78
C VAL A 193 17.74 -7.05 -1.14
N GLY A 194 18.41 -6.48 -2.16
CA GLY A 194 19.77 -6.80 -2.56
C GLY A 194 19.90 -8.08 -3.36
N LYS A 195 18.79 -8.70 -3.77
CA LYS A 195 18.77 -9.92 -4.57
C LYS A 195 18.55 -9.56 -6.04
N LYS A 196 19.40 -10.12 -6.92
CA LYS A 196 19.18 -10.11 -8.37
C LYS A 196 18.89 -11.54 -8.80
N PRO A 197 17.63 -11.99 -8.80
CA PRO A 197 17.31 -13.33 -9.29
C PRO A 197 17.68 -13.44 -10.77
N LYS A 198 17.88 -14.65 -11.27
CA LYS A 198 18.07 -14.88 -12.71
C LYS A 198 16.77 -15.31 -13.34
N CYS A 199 16.46 -14.81 -14.53
CA CYS A 199 15.23 -15.16 -15.24
C CYS A 199 15.50 -15.76 -16.62
N MET A 200 14.67 -16.73 -17.00
CA MET A 200 14.62 -17.28 -18.36
C MET A 200 13.17 -17.30 -18.85
N PHE A 201 12.92 -16.75 -20.03
CA PHE A 201 11.65 -16.85 -20.73
C PHE A 201 11.60 -18.15 -21.53
N VAL A 202 10.54 -18.92 -21.31
CA VAL A 202 10.27 -20.19 -21.99
C VAL A 202 9.01 -20.00 -22.83
N HIS A 203 9.18 -19.92 -24.14
CA HIS A 203 8.09 -19.80 -25.10
C HIS A 203 7.65 -21.20 -25.53
N GLN A 204 6.43 -21.60 -25.18
CA GLN A 204 5.87 -22.91 -25.54
C GLN A 204 5.10 -22.87 -26.86
N ASN A 205 4.99 -24.04 -27.52
CA ASN A 205 4.23 -24.28 -28.75
C ASN A 205 4.75 -23.51 -29.97
N VAL A 206 6.07 -23.38 -30.10
CA VAL A 206 6.71 -22.67 -31.21
C VAL A 206 6.84 -23.59 -32.44
N SER A 207 6.37 -23.15 -33.62
CA SER A 207 6.46 -23.93 -34.86
C SER A 207 7.85 -23.84 -35.51
N ASP A 208 8.48 -24.97 -35.81
CA ASP A 208 9.91 -25.14 -36.17
C ASP A 208 10.44 -24.36 -37.39
N VAL A 209 9.60 -23.92 -38.33
CA VAL A 209 10.06 -23.71 -39.72
C VAL A 209 10.60 -22.28 -40.04
N SER A 210 10.58 -21.32 -39.11
CA SER A 210 11.13 -19.96 -39.37
C SER A 210 11.77 -19.27 -38.15
N ALA A 211 12.15 -20.05 -37.15
CA ALA A 211 12.38 -19.56 -35.78
C ALA A 211 13.58 -18.61 -35.65
N HIS A 212 14.75 -18.88 -36.25
CA HIS A 212 15.97 -18.22 -35.77
C HIS A 212 16.06 -16.69 -36.03
N GLU A 213 15.60 -16.21 -37.19
CA GLU A 213 15.60 -14.77 -37.53
C GLU A 213 14.39 -14.01 -36.93
N LYS A 214 13.21 -14.66 -36.86
CA LYS A 214 12.04 -14.10 -36.15
C LYS A 214 12.34 -13.96 -34.65
N ASN A 215 13.00 -14.94 -34.05
CA ASN A 215 13.41 -14.92 -32.65
C ASN A 215 14.31 -13.72 -32.30
N LEU A 216 15.19 -13.27 -33.21
CA LEU A 216 16.06 -12.12 -32.93
C LEU A 216 15.29 -10.79 -32.86
N ARG A 217 14.29 -10.60 -33.72
CA ARG A 217 13.39 -9.43 -33.66
C ARG A 217 12.47 -9.50 -32.46
N ASP A 218 11.89 -10.67 -32.20
CA ASP A 218 10.97 -10.90 -31.08
C ASP A 218 11.68 -10.72 -29.73
N ARG A 219 12.96 -11.14 -29.62
CA ARG A 219 13.81 -10.89 -28.43
C ARG A 219 14.04 -9.40 -28.17
N LYS A 220 14.29 -8.61 -29.23
CA LYS A 220 14.47 -7.16 -29.11
C LYS A 220 13.17 -6.48 -28.69
N LEU A 221 12.06 -6.84 -29.33
CA LEU A 221 10.73 -6.32 -29.01
C LEU A 221 10.34 -6.64 -27.56
N LEU A 222 10.60 -7.87 -27.10
CA LEU A 222 10.35 -8.27 -25.71
C LEU A 222 11.19 -7.45 -24.73
N LEU A 223 12.48 -7.23 -25.02
CA LEU A 223 13.34 -6.42 -24.17
C LEU A 223 12.90 -4.95 -24.12
N GLU A 224 12.48 -4.38 -25.25
CA GLU A 224 11.93 -3.02 -25.31
C GLU A 224 10.67 -2.91 -24.45
N GLN A 225 9.73 -3.85 -24.58
CA GLN A 225 8.53 -3.89 -23.73
C GLN A 225 8.87 -4.03 -22.25
N LEU A 226 9.82 -4.90 -21.89
CA LEU A 226 10.29 -5.06 -20.52
C LEU A 226 10.93 -3.79 -19.97
N ASN A 227 11.70 -3.06 -20.78
CA ASN A 227 12.29 -1.78 -20.39
C ASN A 227 11.22 -0.72 -20.13
N GLU A 228 10.22 -0.61 -21.00
CA GLU A 228 9.08 0.30 -20.82
C GLU A 228 8.32 -0.02 -19.52
N MET A 229 8.00 -1.29 -19.28
CA MET A 229 7.34 -1.73 -18.05
C MET A 229 8.20 -1.47 -16.82
N THR A 230 9.51 -1.70 -16.90
CA THR A 230 10.46 -1.43 -15.81
C THR A 230 10.50 0.05 -15.48
N GLN A 231 10.54 0.92 -16.50
CA GLN A 231 10.54 2.35 -16.29
C GLN A 231 9.21 2.83 -15.66
N ALA A 232 8.08 2.27 -16.09
CA ALA A 232 6.78 2.57 -15.51
C ALA A 232 6.70 2.14 -14.03
N ALA A 233 7.09 0.90 -13.72
CA ALA A 233 7.14 0.37 -12.35
C ALA A 233 8.10 1.18 -11.46
N ALA A 234 9.29 1.53 -11.96
CA ALA A 234 10.28 2.32 -11.25
C ALA A 234 9.79 3.75 -10.93
N LYS A 235 9.06 4.39 -11.85
CA LYS A 235 8.43 5.70 -11.60
C LYS A 235 7.37 5.61 -10.52
N MET A 236 6.52 4.58 -10.59
CA MET A 236 5.45 4.34 -9.61
C MET A 236 6.00 4.18 -8.20
N GLU A 237 7.07 3.39 -8.04
CA GLU A 237 7.67 3.15 -6.72
C GLU A 237 8.60 4.29 -6.26
N LYS A 238 8.62 5.44 -6.96
CA LYS A 238 9.51 6.60 -6.71
C LYS A 238 11.00 6.26 -6.78
N LYS A 239 11.36 5.28 -7.62
CA LYS A 239 12.71 4.69 -7.75
C LYS A 239 13.30 4.93 -9.14
N GLY A 240 13.41 6.20 -9.53
CA GLY A 240 13.81 6.64 -10.89
C GLY A 240 15.23 6.30 -11.36
N LYS A 241 16.01 5.51 -10.60
CA LYS A 241 17.36 5.06 -10.99
C LYS A 241 17.33 3.87 -11.97
N ASN A 242 16.26 3.08 -11.97
CA ASN A 242 16.13 1.90 -12.83
C ASN A 242 15.51 2.30 -14.17
N LYS A 243 16.25 2.15 -15.27
CA LYS A 243 15.78 2.52 -16.62
C LYS A 243 15.62 1.30 -17.54
N CYS A 244 16.42 0.27 -17.31
CA CYS A 244 16.42 -0.95 -18.11
C CYS A 244 16.07 -2.17 -17.25
N PHE A 245 15.46 -3.18 -17.84
CA PHE A 245 15.13 -4.44 -17.19
C PHE A 245 16.38 -5.13 -16.62
N THR A 246 17.50 -5.08 -17.35
CA THR A 246 18.81 -5.58 -16.91
C THR A 246 19.40 -4.85 -15.69
N ASP A 247 18.91 -3.66 -15.37
CA ASP A 247 19.32 -2.97 -14.14
C ASP A 247 18.75 -3.70 -12.92
N VAL A 248 17.58 -4.31 -13.09
CA VAL A 248 16.78 -4.96 -12.06
C VAL A 248 17.12 -6.45 -11.96
N ILE A 249 17.37 -7.10 -13.10
CA ILE A 249 17.57 -8.54 -13.16
C ILE A 249 18.84 -8.96 -13.90
N GLU A 250 19.42 -10.10 -13.53
CA GLU A 250 20.45 -10.75 -14.34
C GLU A 250 19.80 -11.47 -15.53
N TYR A 251 19.70 -10.77 -16.66
CA TYR A 251 19.10 -11.28 -17.90
C TYR A 251 20.07 -11.18 -19.08
N SER A 252 20.11 -12.23 -19.89
CA SER A 252 20.90 -12.31 -21.12
C SER A 252 19.98 -12.49 -22.30
N THR A 253 20.11 -11.65 -23.32
CA THR A 253 19.32 -11.75 -24.57
C THR A 253 19.65 -13.02 -25.37
N GLU A 254 20.84 -13.58 -25.18
CA GLU A 254 21.32 -14.78 -25.88
C GLU A 254 20.83 -16.07 -25.21
N THR A 255 20.95 -16.14 -23.88
CA THR A 255 20.66 -17.37 -23.10
C THR A 255 19.35 -17.33 -22.32
N GLY A 256 18.69 -16.17 -22.27
CA GLY A 256 17.49 -15.92 -21.48
C GLY A 256 16.17 -16.17 -22.19
N ASN A 257 16.15 -16.52 -23.48
CA ASN A 257 14.92 -16.85 -24.22
C ASN A 257 15.05 -18.20 -24.89
N MET A 258 14.19 -19.14 -24.50
CA MET A 258 14.15 -20.49 -25.02
C MET A 258 12.81 -20.76 -25.67
N TYR A 259 12.84 -21.39 -26.84
CA TYR A 259 11.68 -21.70 -27.65
C TYR A 259 11.52 -23.21 -27.66
N ILE A 260 10.40 -23.69 -27.13
CA ILE A 260 10.10 -25.11 -27.01
C ILE A 260 8.92 -25.41 -27.96
N PRO A 261 9.06 -26.43 -28.84
CA PRO A 261 7.99 -26.81 -29.74
C PRO A 261 6.81 -27.42 -28.96
N GLY A 262 5.68 -27.71 -29.62
CA GLY A 262 4.55 -28.35 -28.96
C GLY A 262 4.90 -29.78 -28.49
N LEU A 263 4.36 -30.18 -27.32
CA LEU A 263 4.58 -31.52 -26.76
C LEU A 263 4.10 -32.64 -27.70
N TRP A 264 2.99 -32.40 -28.38
CA TRP A 264 2.35 -33.38 -29.27
C TRP A 264 2.63 -33.03 -30.72
N ASN A 265 3.01 -34.02 -31.51
CA ASN A 265 3.13 -33.88 -32.96
C ASN A 265 1.77 -34.18 -33.62
N GLY A 266 0.82 -33.27 -33.48
CA GLY A 266 -0.57 -33.39 -33.93
C GLY A 266 -1.59 -33.19 -32.79
N THR A 267 -2.84 -33.59 -33.02
CA THR A 267 -3.93 -33.47 -32.04
C THR A 267 -4.03 -34.73 -31.15
N PRO A 268 -3.94 -34.61 -29.81
CA PRO A 268 -4.22 -35.70 -28.87
C PRO A 268 -5.63 -36.30 -29.07
N PRO A 269 -5.88 -37.57 -28.68
CA PRO A 269 -5.06 -38.44 -27.82
C PRO A 269 -4.09 -39.37 -28.56
N MET A 270 -4.20 -39.50 -29.89
CA MET A 270 -3.38 -40.45 -30.68
C MET A 270 -2.09 -39.82 -31.24
N ALA A 271 -1.84 -38.54 -30.98
CA ALA A 271 -0.64 -37.85 -31.42
C ALA A 271 0.61 -38.40 -30.69
N PRO A 272 1.70 -38.71 -31.41
CA PRO A 272 2.96 -39.08 -30.77
C PRO A 272 3.61 -37.88 -30.07
N VAL A 273 4.42 -38.16 -29.05
CA VAL A 273 5.23 -37.13 -28.38
C VAL A 273 6.26 -36.59 -29.38
N ASN A 274 6.39 -35.27 -29.43
CA ASN A 274 7.35 -34.58 -30.27
C ASN A 274 8.77 -34.75 -29.71
N ALA A 275 9.68 -35.38 -30.46
CA ALA A 275 11.06 -35.54 -30.07
C ALA A 275 11.79 -34.20 -29.88
N GLY A 276 11.43 -33.17 -30.67
CA GLY A 276 11.98 -31.83 -30.54
C GLY A 276 11.62 -31.15 -29.21
N TYR A 277 10.49 -31.53 -28.58
CA TYR A 277 10.15 -31.05 -27.24
C TYR A 277 11.17 -31.54 -26.22
N SER A 278 11.45 -32.84 -26.22
CA SER A 278 12.39 -33.45 -25.29
C SER A 278 13.81 -32.90 -25.47
N GLU A 279 14.24 -32.68 -26.71
CA GLU A 279 15.54 -32.08 -27.02
C GLU A 279 15.64 -30.64 -26.52
N ALA A 280 14.63 -29.80 -26.79
CA ALA A 280 14.59 -28.41 -26.32
C ALA A 280 14.55 -28.31 -24.79
N VAL A 281 13.79 -29.19 -24.11
CA VAL A 281 13.75 -29.25 -22.64
C VAL A 281 15.09 -29.69 -22.06
N TYR A 282 15.78 -30.62 -22.73
CA TYR A 282 17.11 -31.06 -22.32
C TYR A 282 18.16 -29.94 -22.47
N GLU A 283 18.11 -29.16 -23.55
CA GLU A 283 18.96 -27.97 -23.71
C GLU A 283 18.66 -26.88 -22.67
N LEU A 284 17.39 -26.65 -22.36
CA LEU A 284 17.00 -25.75 -21.26
C LEU A 284 17.59 -26.21 -19.92
N LYS A 285 17.51 -27.52 -19.61
CA LYS A 285 18.11 -28.11 -18.41
C LYS A 285 19.61 -27.88 -18.34
N LYS A 286 20.33 -28.09 -19.46
CA LYS A 286 21.78 -27.82 -19.53
C LYS A 286 22.10 -26.36 -19.23
N ASN A 287 21.35 -25.43 -19.84
CA ASN A 287 21.54 -24.00 -19.65
C ASN A 287 21.30 -23.59 -18.18
N ILE A 288 20.25 -24.12 -17.54
CA ILE A 288 19.98 -23.91 -16.10
C ILE A 288 21.15 -24.41 -15.24
N VAL A 289 21.63 -25.63 -15.46
CA VAL A 289 22.75 -26.22 -14.71
C VAL A 289 24.04 -25.42 -14.90
N GLN A 290 24.33 -24.98 -16.13
CA GLN A 290 25.47 -24.09 -16.40
C GLN A 290 25.34 -22.74 -15.69
N CYS A 291 24.13 -22.17 -15.64
CA CYS A 291 23.86 -20.92 -14.93
C CYS A 291 24.05 -21.05 -13.42
N LEU A 292 23.65 -22.18 -12.83
CA LEU A 292 23.89 -22.47 -11.42
C LEU A 292 25.39 -22.65 -11.14
N THR A 293 26.12 -23.32 -12.04
CA THR A 293 27.57 -23.58 -11.91
C THR A 293 28.40 -22.30 -11.99
N LYS A 294 28.01 -21.33 -12.85
CA LYS A 294 28.72 -20.05 -13.01
C LYS A 294 28.50 -19.07 -11.85
N ARG A 295 27.58 -19.38 -10.94
CA ARG A 295 27.20 -18.45 -9.87
C ARG A 295 28.23 -18.50 -8.74
N GLY A 296 28.79 -17.35 -8.36
CA GLY A 296 29.77 -17.23 -7.28
C GLY A 296 29.16 -17.11 -5.87
N SER A 297 27.85 -16.95 -5.74
CA SER A 297 27.14 -16.83 -4.46
C SER A 297 26.87 -18.21 -3.86
N SER A 298 27.13 -18.38 -2.56
CA SER A 298 26.78 -19.61 -1.83
C SER A 298 25.27 -19.83 -1.81
N ALA A 299 24.84 -21.06 -2.10
CA ALA A 299 23.46 -21.50 -1.90
C ALA A 299 23.06 -21.35 -0.41
N ASN A 300 21.83 -20.91 -0.16
CA ASN A 300 21.33 -20.70 1.20
C ASN A 300 21.21 -22.05 1.92
N ASN A 301 21.57 -22.09 3.20
CA ASN A 301 21.23 -23.24 4.04
C ASN A 301 19.74 -23.21 4.42
N VAL A 302 19.18 -24.34 4.84
CA VAL A 302 17.78 -24.44 5.26
C VAL A 302 17.38 -23.40 6.32
N PRO A 303 18.17 -23.14 7.38
CA PRO A 303 17.82 -22.10 8.37
C PRO A 303 17.74 -20.69 7.76
N GLU A 304 18.70 -20.34 6.90
CA GLU A 304 18.70 -19.06 6.17
C GLU A 304 17.50 -18.95 5.24
N PHE A 305 17.13 -20.07 4.60
CA PHE A 305 15.97 -20.14 3.71
C PHE A 305 14.65 -20.00 4.48
N GLN A 306 14.53 -20.59 5.68
CA GLN A 306 13.37 -20.41 6.56
C GLN A 306 13.20 -18.96 7.00
N GLU A 307 14.29 -18.34 7.47
CA GLU A 307 14.28 -16.93 7.85
C GLU A 307 13.92 -16.03 6.67
N TRP A 308 14.40 -16.38 5.48
CA TRP A 308 14.08 -15.68 4.25
C TRP A 308 12.59 -15.81 3.86
N ILE A 309 12.01 -17.02 3.88
CA ILE A 309 10.57 -17.23 3.65
C ILE A 309 9.75 -16.36 4.60
N ARG A 310 10.06 -16.40 5.90
CA ARG A 310 9.32 -15.64 6.91
C ARG A 310 9.41 -14.14 6.69
N SER A 311 10.61 -13.63 6.42
CA SER A 311 10.85 -12.20 6.24
C SER A 311 10.21 -11.69 4.95
N LEU A 312 10.38 -12.44 3.86
CA LEU A 312 9.80 -12.12 2.55
C LEU A 312 8.27 -12.17 2.59
N TRP A 313 7.69 -13.22 3.19
CA TRP A 313 6.23 -13.34 3.31
C TRP A 313 5.63 -12.20 4.15
N SER A 314 6.28 -11.86 5.27
CA SER A 314 5.85 -10.72 6.08
C SER A 314 5.90 -9.43 5.26
N ALA A 315 6.99 -9.17 4.53
CA ALA A 315 7.12 -7.97 3.70
C ALA A 315 6.06 -7.91 2.59
N VAL A 316 5.79 -9.03 1.92
CA VAL A 316 4.74 -9.12 0.88
C VAL A 316 3.37 -8.77 1.48
N LYS A 317 3.03 -9.31 2.66
CA LYS A 317 1.74 -9.02 3.33
C LYS A 317 1.62 -7.61 3.93
N TYR A 318 2.72 -6.88 4.12
CA TYR A 318 2.68 -5.50 4.59
C TYR A 318 2.53 -4.47 3.45
N GLU A 319 2.79 -4.84 2.20
CA GLU A 319 2.76 -3.92 1.04
C GLU A 319 1.39 -3.85 0.33
N ASN A 320 0.30 -3.56 1.05
CA ASN A 320 -1.08 -3.61 0.49
C ASN A 320 -1.35 -2.59 -0.65
N PHE A 321 -0.69 -1.41 -0.63
CA PHE A 321 -1.03 -0.33 -1.57
C PHE A 321 -0.69 -0.68 -3.02
N ILE A 322 0.47 -1.27 -3.28
CA ILE A 322 0.94 -1.50 -4.66
C ILE A 322 0.32 -2.77 -5.24
N PHE A 323 0.07 -3.78 -4.41
CA PHE A 323 -0.52 -5.05 -4.85
C PHE A 323 -2.00 -4.96 -5.21
N SER A 324 -2.73 -3.96 -4.68
CA SER A 324 -4.12 -3.68 -5.07
C SER A 324 -4.28 -3.18 -6.53
N PHE A 325 -3.19 -2.79 -7.20
CA PHE A 325 -3.25 -2.35 -8.59
C PHE A 325 -2.96 -3.49 -9.57
N ARG A 326 -3.93 -3.74 -10.45
CA ARG A 326 -3.87 -4.75 -11.52
C ARG A 326 -2.69 -4.60 -12.49
N ASN A 327 -2.22 -3.37 -12.69
CA ASN A 327 -1.19 -3.02 -13.68
C ASN A 327 -0.55 -1.68 -13.29
N SER A 328 0.76 -1.54 -13.51
CA SER A 328 1.52 -0.29 -13.29
C SER A 328 0.92 0.92 -14.04
N LEU A 329 0.28 0.71 -15.19
CA LEU A 329 -0.44 1.71 -15.96
C LEU A 329 -1.73 2.18 -15.27
N VAL A 330 -2.47 1.26 -14.64
CA VAL A 330 -3.66 1.60 -13.83
C VAL A 330 -3.22 2.40 -12.60
N ALA A 331 -2.13 1.98 -11.96
CA ALA A 331 -1.56 2.69 -10.82
C ALA A 331 -1.02 4.07 -11.18
N ASP A 332 -0.33 4.22 -12.32
CA ASP A 332 0.16 5.51 -12.81
C ASP A 332 -1.00 6.44 -13.17
N ALA A 333 -2.02 5.93 -13.86
CA ALA A 333 -3.25 6.68 -14.13
C ALA A 333 -3.95 7.09 -12.83
N TYR A 334 -3.96 6.22 -11.82
CA TYR A 334 -4.57 6.50 -10.51
C TYR A 334 -3.79 7.56 -9.74
N MET A 335 -2.45 7.45 -9.71
CA MET A 335 -1.60 8.47 -9.07
C MET A 335 -1.74 9.84 -9.76
N LYS A 336 -1.87 9.87 -11.09
CA LYS A 336 -2.13 11.11 -11.83
C LYS A 336 -3.48 11.71 -11.44
N LEU A 337 -4.53 10.88 -11.37
CA LEU A 337 -5.85 11.29 -10.88
C LEU A 337 -5.76 11.87 -9.46
N CYS A 338 -5.08 11.18 -8.52
CA CYS A 338 -4.86 11.69 -7.16
C CYS A 338 -4.13 13.03 -7.16
N THR A 339 -3.12 13.20 -8.02
CA THR A 339 -2.30 14.41 -8.07
C THR A 339 -3.13 15.61 -8.55
N GLU A 340 -3.88 15.45 -9.63
CA GLU A 340 -4.77 16.50 -10.15
C GLU A 340 -5.92 16.78 -9.18
N TYR A 341 -6.55 15.75 -8.61
CA TYR A 341 -7.59 15.92 -7.59
C TYR A 341 -7.09 16.70 -6.38
N ASN A 342 -5.94 16.33 -5.82
CA ASN A 342 -5.35 17.04 -4.68
C ASN A 342 -5.04 18.50 -5.00
N LYS A 343 -4.65 18.81 -6.24
CA LYS A 343 -4.43 20.19 -6.69
C LYS A 343 -5.74 20.98 -6.73
N TRP A 344 -6.83 20.38 -7.20
CA TRP A 344 -8.15 21.01 -7.19
C TRP A 344 -8.71 21.17 -5.78
N ASP A 345 -8.63 20.14 -4.94
CA ASP A 345 -9.04 20.20 -3.52
C ASP A 345 -8.26 21.28 -2.77
N TRP A 346 -6.94 21.36 -2.97
CA TRP A 346 -6.13 22.41 -2.36
C TRP A 346 -6.53 23.81 -2.81
N THR A 347 -6.81 23.98 -4.12
CA THR A 347 -7.27 25.27 -4.67
C THR A 347 -8.62 25.66 -4.08
N PHE A 348 -9.56 24.71 -4.00
CA PHE A 348 -10.86 24.89 -3.36
C PHE A 348 -10.72 25.32 -1.90
N ARG A 349 -9.94 24.58 -1.09
CA ARG A 349 -9.70 24.91 0.31
C ARG A 349 -9.07 26.28 0.48
N LYS A 350 -8.11 26.65 -0.36
CA LYS A 350 -7.46 27.97 -0.34
C LYS A 350 -8.43 29.11 -0.62
N GLU A 351 -9.28 28.97 -1.64
CA GLU A 351 -10.33 29.94 -1.97
C GLU A 351 -11.27 30.12 -0.76
N MET A 352 -11.68 29.02 -0.14
CA MET A 352 -12.55 29.04 1.04
C MET A 352 -11.89 29.67 2.28
N TYR A 353 -10.62 29.36 2.58
CA TYR A 353 -9.90 30.03 3.68
C TYR A 353 -9.75 31.53 3.48
N THR A 354 -9.50 31.96 2.24
CA THR A 354 -9.43 33.39 1.90
C THR A 354 -10.78 34.06 2.13
N TRP A 355 -11.86 33.41 1.73
CA TRP A 355 -13.22 33.90 1.97
C TRP A 355 -13.55 34.03 3.46
N VAL A 356 -13.24 33.01 4.26
CA VAL A 356 -13.46 33.01 5.72
C VAL A 356 -12.71 34.16 6.39
N THR A 357 -11.44 34.35 6.03
CA THR A 357 -10.60 35.41 6.60
C THR A 357 -11.20 36.79 6.33
N ASN A 358 -11.71 37.00 5.11
CA ASN A 358 -12.40 38.24 4.74
C ASN A 358 -13.71 38.41 5.53
N ALA A 359 -14.50 37.36 5.70
CA ALA A 359 -15.73 37.39 6.49
C ALA A 359 -15.46 37.68 7.97
N GLN A 360 -14.43 37.05 8.57
CA GLN A 360 -13.99 37.31 9.94
C GLN A 360 -13.53 38.76 10.13
N THR A 361 -12.83 39.32 9.13
CA THR A 361 -12.41 40.73 9.13
C THR A 361 -13.63 41.67 9.10
N LYS A 362 -14.64 41.36 8.27
CA LYS A 362 -15.90 42.11 8.24
C LYS A 362 -16.63 42.06 9.58
N ILE A 363 -16.71 40.88 10.22
CA ILE A 363 -17.33 40.72 11.56
C ILE A 363 -16.54 41.53 12.61
N SER A 364 -15.21 41.48 12.57
CA SER A 364 -14.35 42.18 13.54
C SER A 364 -14.47 43.71 13.45
N ASN A 365 -14.70 44.24 12.25
CA ASN A 365 -14.87 45.67 12.00
C ASN A 365 -16.31 46.16 12.21
N TYR A 366 -17.26 45.25 12.39
CA TYR A 366 -18.67 45.59 12.56
C TYR A 366 -18.91 46.41 13.84
N GLY A 367 -19.63 47.52 13.69
CA GLY A 367 -19.97 48.45 14.78
C GLY A 367 -18.81 49.32 15.30
N LYS A 368 -17.65 49.39 14.63
CA LYS A 368 -16.57 50.33 15.00
C LYS A 368 -16.66 51.72 14.33
N ILE A 369 -17.47 51.85 13.26
CA ILE A 369 -17.47 53.03 12.37
C ILE A 369 -18.81 53.79 12.42
N SER A 370 -19.90 53.17 12.92
CA SER A 370 -21.26 53.74 12.91
C SER A 370 -21.95 53.48 14.25
N GLU A 371 -22.31 54.54 14.97
CA GLU A 371 -23.04 54.49 16.25
C GLU A 371 -24.52 54.07 16.09
N HIS A 372 -25.02 53.93 14.86
CA HIS A 372 -26.43 53.63 14.58
C HIS A 372 -26.71 52.23 14.00
N GLU A 373 -25.69 51.38 13.79
CA GLU A 373 -25.88 49.98 13.36
C GLU A 373 -25.90 49.03 14.56
N THR A 374 -26.90 49.20 15.42
CA THR A 374 -27.22 48.23 16.50
C THR A 374 -28.18 47.14 16.05
N GLU A 375 -28.74 47.23 14.83
CA GLU A 375 -29.66 46.24 14.28
C GLU A 375 -28.93 45.04 13.67
N ASP A 376 -28.73 44.07 14.56
CA ASP A 376 -28.60 42.62 14.36
C ASP A 376 -27.32 42.10 13.68
N ILE A 377 -26.27 41.96 14.50
CA ILE A 377 -25.13 41.08 14.21
C ILE A 377 -25.58 39.66 13.83
N GLU A 378 -26.74 39.22 14.32
CA GLU A 378 -27.35 37.92 13.97
C GLU A 378 -27.83 37.87 12.52
N LYS A 379 -28.35 38.99 12.00
CA LYS A 379 -28.71 39.13 10.59
C LYS A 379 -27.47 39.10 9.70
N LEU A 380 -26.41 39.80 10.07
CA LEU A 380 -25.12 39.71 9.39
C LEU A 380 -24.57 38.27 9.41
N LEU A 381 -24.70 37.55 10.53
CA LEU A 381 -24.32 36.15 10.61
C LEU A 381 -25.16 35.28 9.67
N SER A 382 -26.47 35.49 9.61
CA SER A 382 -27.36 34.76 8.69
C SER A 382 -27.00 35.01 7.22
N ASP A 383 -26.72 36.26 6.86
CA ASP A 383 -26.31 36.64 5.50
C ASP A 383 -24.95 36.03 5.13
N LEU A 384 -23.97 36.06 6.06
CA LEU A 384 -22.67 35.43 5.87
C LEU A 384 -22.76 33.90 5.81
N LYS A 385 -23.63 33.27 6.60
CA LYS A 385 -23.87 31.81 6.53
C LYS A 385 -24.44 31.44 5.17
N THR A 386 -25.43 32.17 4.68
CA THR A 386 -26.04 31.93 3.35
C THR A 386 -25.03 32.14 2.22
N ALA A 387 -24.21 33.19 2.32
CA ALA A 387 -23.12 33.45 1.38
C ALA A 387 -22.04 32.36 1.43
N ALA A 388 -21.70 31.85 2.60
CA ALA A 388 -20.76 30.74 2.77
C ALA A 388 -21.25 29.46 2.08
N CYS A 389 -22.51 29.06 2.31
CA CYS A 389 -23.11 27.90 1.65
C CYS A 389 -23.08 28.05 0.12
N THR A 390 -23.34 29.25 -0.38
CA THR A 390 -23.33 29.56 -1.81
C THR A 390 -21.91 29.45 -2.40
N GLU A 391 -20.90 30.00 -1.74
CA GLU A 391 -19.51 29.95 -2.20
C GLU A 391 -18.91 28.53 -2.10
N VAL A 392 -19.24 27.78 -1.03
CA VAL A 392 -18.85 26.37 -0.92
C VAL A 392 -19.49 25.54 -2.03
N SER A 393 -20.78 25.75 -2.32
CA SER A 393 -21.49 25.05 -3.40
C SER A 393 -20.86 25.34 -4.78
N LYS A 394 -20.43 26.59 -5.03
CA LYS A 394 -19.71 26.96 -6.25
C LYS A 394 -18.35 26.25 -6.35
N GLY A 395 -17.61 26.21 -5.25
CA GLY A 395 -16.32 25.52 -5.19
C GLY A 395 -16.45 24.01 -5.38
N GLU A 396 -17.44 23.39 -4.75
CA GLU A 396 -17.78 21.97 -4.93
C GLU A 396 -18.18 21.69 -6.38
N ALA A 397 -19.05 22.50 -6.98
CA ALA A 397 -19.46 22.35 -8.38
C ALA A 397 -18.27 22.44 -9.34
N LYS A 398 -17.33 23.37 -9.11
CA LYS A 398 -16.09 23.49 -9.88
C LYS A 398 -15.20 22.26 -9.74
N LEU A 399 -15.12 21.68 -8.54
CA LEU A 399 -14.34 20.46 -8.29
C LEU A 399 -14.95 19.24 -8.97
N LEU A 400 -16.29 19.09 -8.92
CA LEU A 400 -17.04 18.05 -9.64
C LEU A 400 -16.94 18.23 -11.17
N GLN A 401 -16.93 19.47 -11.66
CA GLN A 401 -16.74 19.78 -13.07
C GLN A 401 -15.34 19.38 -13.54
N ASN A 402 -14.29 19.73 -12.81
CA ASN A 402 -12.91 19.34 -13.12
C ASN A 402 -12.75 17.82 -13.18
N LEU A 403 -13.34 17.09 -12.21
CA LEU A 403 -13.39 15.62 -12.23
C LEU A 403 -14.10 15.11 -13.48
N THR A 404 -15.26 15.67 -13.82
CA THR A 404 -16.03 15.27 -15.00
C THR A 404 -15.25 15.53 -16.29
N GLU A 405 -14.52 16.64 -16.38
CA GLU A 405 -13.69 16.99 -17.52
C GLU A 405 -12.47 16.09 -17.64
N TYR A 406 -11.83 15.73 -16.52
CA TYR A 406 -10.73 14.77 -16.48
C TYR A 406 -11.14 13.42 -17.07
N PHE A 407 -12.29 12.87 -16.65
CA PHE A 407 -12.78 11.59 -17.18
C PHE A 407 -13.29 11.65 -18.63
N LYS A 408 -13.47 12.85 -19.20
CA LYS A 408 -13.77 13.01 -20.64
C LYS A 408 -12.53 12.98 -21.53
N GLN A 409 -11.33 13.07 -20.94
CA GLN A 409 -10.07 13.04 -21.67
C GLN A 409 -9.81 11.63 -22.22
N THR A 410 -9.59 11.52 -23.53
CA THR A 410 -9.25 10.25 -24.20
C THR A 410 -7.75 9.92 -24.16
N HIS A 411 -6.92 10.80 -23.60
CA HIS A 411 -5.47 10.65 -23.54
C HIS A 411 -5.01 10.20 -22.15
N GLY A 412 -3.97 9.36 -22.07
CA GLY A 412 -3.28 9.07 -20.80
C GLY A 412 -3.88 7.98 -19.92
N HIS A 413 -4.45 6.91 -20.51
CA HIS A 413 -4.98 5.75 -19.79
C HIS A 413 -6.09 6.05 -18.76
N VAL A 414 -6.79 7.18 -18.89
CA VAL A 414 -7.87 7.61 -17.97
C VAL A 414 -9.02 6.61 -17.88
N SER A 415 -9.32 5.89 -18.97
CA SER A 415 -10.32 4.81 -18.98
C SER A 415 -9.98 3.65 -18.04
N LEU A 416 -8.71 3.48 -17.65
CA LEU A 416 -8.30 2.43 -16.71
C LEU A 416 -8.70 2.73 -15.25
N VAL A 417 -8.99 4.00 -14.93
CA VAL A 417 -9.33 4.44 -13.56
C VAL A 417 -10.78 4.88 -13.43
N GLU A 418 -11.60 4.64 -14.45
CA GLU A 418 -13.01 5.03 -14.47
C GLU A 418 -13.82 4.41 -13.33
N LYS A 419 -13.43 3.21 -12.85
CA LYS A 419 -14.05 2.58 -11.67
C LYS A 419 -13.93 3.40 -10.38
N TYR A 420 -12.89 4.24 -10.25
CA TYR A 420 -12.67 5.09 -9.07
C TYR A 420 -13.42 6.42 -9.15
N LYS A 421 -14.08 6.73 -10.27
CA LYS A 421 -14.76 8.01 -10.49
C LYS A 421 -15.78 8.33 -9.39
N GLU A 422 -16.65 7.39 -9.05
CA GLU A 422 -17.68 7.58 -8.03
C GLU A 422 -17.09 7.83 -6.62
N GLU A 423 -15.95 7.22 -6.30
CA GLU A 423 -15.25 7.43 -5.04
C GLU A 423 -14.72 8.87 -4.92
N PHE A 424 -14.08 9.39 -5.97
CA PHE A 424 -13.60 10.78 -6.00
C PHE A 424 -14.75 11.79 -6.04
N MET A 425 -15.84 11.48 -6.75
CA MET A 425 -17.05 12.30 -6.76
C MET A 425 -17.71 12.34 -5.37
N THR A 426 -17.71 11.23 -4.65
CA THR A 426 -18.20 11.16 -3.25
C THR A 426 -17.29 11.95 -2.32
N SER A 427 -15.97 11.80 -2.47
CA SER A 427 -14.96 12.52 -1.69
C SER A 427 -15.06 14.04 -1.86
N ALA A 428 -15.33 14.51 -3.08
CA ALA A 428 -15.58 15.92 -3.38
C ALA A 428 -16.79 16.47 -2.59
N LYS A 429 -17.91 15.73 -2.59
CA LYS A 429 -19.14 16.09 -1.85
C LYS A 429 -18.94 16.06 -0.34
N ILE A 430 -18.10 15.16 0.17
CA ILE A 430 -17.73 15.11 1.59
C ILE A 430 -16.88 16.34 1.93
N ALA A 431 -15.88 16.66 1.12
CA ALA A 431 -15.02 17.82 1.32
C ALA A 431 -15.81 19.14 1.32
N GLY A 432 -16.81 19.28 0.42
CA GLY A 432 -17.74 20.41 0.41
C GLY A 432 -18.49 20.57 1.72
N ARG A 433 -19.18 19.51 2.17
CA ARG A 433 -19.94 19.50 3.44
C ARG A 433 -19.08 19.77 4.67
N GLU A 434 -17.88 19.19 4.73
CA GLU A 434 -16.94 19.45 5.83
C GLU A 434 -16.49 20.90 5.87
N MET A 435 -16.17 21.46 4.70
CA MET A 435 -15.75 22.85 4.60
C MET A 435 -16.90 23.78 5.02
N GLU A 436 -18.12 23.52 4.57
CA GLU A 436 -19.31 24.25 4.99
C GLU A 436 -19.46 24.28 6.52
N ASN A 437 -19.47 23.10 7.16
CA ASN A 437 -19.60 22.99 8.61
C ASN A 437 -18.49 23.74 9.36
N SER A 438 -17.25 23.63 8.89
CA SER A 438 -16.10 24.33 9.47
C SER A 438 -16.25 25.85 9.38
N ILE A 439 -16.64 26.37 8.21
CA ILE A 439 -16.87 27.81 8.00
C ILE A 439 -18.00 28.31 8.89
N LEU A 440 -19.14 27.61 8.92
CA LEU A 440 -20.29 27.99 9.74
C LEU A 440 -19.94 28.05 11.24
N SER A 441 -19.16 27.09 11.73
CA SER A 441 -18.67 27.09 13.10
C SER A 441 -17.72 28.27 13.37
N GLN A 442 -16.76 28.53 12.48
CA GLN A 442 -15.81 29.63 12.64
C GLN A 442 -16.50 31.00 12.63
N LEU A 443 -17.48 31.21 11.74
CA LEU A 443 -18.27 32.45 11.71
C LEU A 443 -19.05 32.64 13.00
N THR A 444 -19.71 31.59 13.49
CA THR A 444 -20.49 31.62 14.74
C THR A 444 -19.59 31.96 15.93
N THR A 445 -18.43 31.31 16.04
CA THR A 445 -17.42 31.61 17.08
C THR A 445 -16.91 33.05 17.01
N THR A 446 -16.63 33.55 15.80
CA THR A 446 -16.13 34.92 15.60
C THR A 446 -17.18 35.97 16.02
N VAL A 447 -18.45 35.71 15.71
CA VAL A 447 -19.56 36.57 16.17
C VAL A 447 -19.69 36.56 17.69
N HIS A 448 -19.67 35.39 18.33
CA HIS A 448 -19.70 35.30 19.78
C HIS A 448 -18.52 36.02 20.45
N MET A 449 -17.31 35.90 19.88
CA MET A 449 -16.14 36.65 20.34
C MET A 449 -16.36 38.17 20.21
N ARG A 450 -16.90 38.65 19.08
CA ARG A 450 -17.17 40.07 18.91
C ARG A 450 -18.24 40.60 19.87
N GLN A 451 -19.32 39.83 20.11
CA GLN A 451 -20.33 40.15 21.11
C GLN A 451 -19.71 40.23 22.51
N GLY A 452 -18.89 39.24 22.89
CA GLY A 452 -18.17 39.25 24.17
C GLY A 452 -17.22 40.45 24.32
N MET A 453 -16.49 40.81 23.26
CA MET A 453 -15.64 42.01 23.27
C MET A 453 -16.45 43.29 23.42
N ARG A 454 -17.64 43.39 22.82
CA ARG A 454 -18.51 44.56 22.97
C ARG A 454 -19.02 44.73 24.41
N GLU A 455 -19.41 43.63 25.05
CA GLU A 455 -19.80 43.68 26.48
C GLU A 455 -18.61 44.07 27.36
N LEU A 456 -17.40 43.59 27.05
CA LEU A 456 -16.17 44.01 27.74
C LEU A 456 -15.88 45.52 27.54
N GLU A 457 -15.99 46.03 26.32
CA GLU A 457 -15.84 47.47 26.00
C GLU A 457 -16.85 48.31 26.78
N LYS A 458 -18.10 47.84 26.92
CA LYS A 458 -19.16 48.49 27.70
C LYS A 458 -18.86 48.50 29.20
N ILE A 459 -18.40 47.37 29.75
CA ILE A 459 -17.98 47.25 31.16
C ILE A 459 -16.81 48.21 31.43
N GLN A 460 -15.80 48.23 30.55
CA GLN A 460 -14.65 49.12 30.65
C GLN A 460 -15.08 50.60 30.58
N GLY A 461 -15.96 50.96 29.66
CA GLY A 461 -16.51 52.31 29.54
C GLY A 461 -17.25 52.76 30.81
N ASN A 462 -18.17 51.92 31.30
CA ASN A 462 -18.94 52.19 32.53
C ASN A 462 -18.02 52.37 33.75
N HIS A 463 -17.03 51.51 33.93
CA HIS A 463 -16.08 51.65 35.04
C HIS A 463 -15.17 52.87 34.89
N THR A 464 -14.77 53.21 33.67
CA THR A 464 -13.99 54.44 33.42
C THR A 464 -14.80 55.67 33.82
N GLN A 465 -16.09 55.70 33.46
CA GLN A 465 -17.00 56.78 33.86
C GLN A 465 -17.20 56.82 35.38
N GLU A 466 -17.44 55.67 36.04
CA GLU A 466 -17.60 55.62 37.50
C GLU A 466 -16.35 56.12 38.24
N ILE A 467 -15.16 55.74 37.77
CA ILE A 467 -13.89 56.23 38.33
C ILE A 467 -13.76 57.74 38.11
N GLN A 468 -14.09 58.24 36.91
CA GLN A 468 -14.06 59.68 36.62
C GLN A 468 -15.00 60.48 37.52
N GLU A 469 -16.24 60.01 37.71
CA GLU A 469 -17.22 60.65 38.58
C GLU A 469 -16.72 60.71 40.04
N ARG A 470 -16.18 59.61 40.57
CA ARG A 470 -15.61 59.59 41.92
C ARG A 470 -14.39 60.50 42.09
N VAL A 471 -13.53 60.59 41.08
CA VAL A 471 -12.39 61.52 41.08
C VAL A 471 -12.89 62.97 41.10
N LEU A 472 -13.92 63.29 40.31
CA LEU A 472 -14.53 64.62 40.29
C LEU A 472 -15.17 64.97 41.66
N GLU A 473 -15.90 64.04 42.27
CA GLU A 473 -16.47 64.21 43.62
C GLU A 473 -15.37 64.47 44.67
N LEU A 474 -14.26 63.74 44.61
CA LEU A 474 -13.13 63.92 45.52
C LEU A 474 -12.49 65.31 45.35
N ILE A 475 -12.34 65.78 44.10
CA ILE A 475 -11.84 67.14 43.81
C ILE A 475 -12.79 68.21 44.39
N GLU A 476 -14.11 68.04 44.24
CA GLU A 476 -15.09 68.96 44.83
C GLU A 476 -15.05 68.97 46.37
N GLN A 477 -14.93 67.80 47.00
CA GLN A 477 -14.79 67.70 48.45
C GLN A 477 -13.54 68.41 48.98
N CYS A 478 -12.41 68.27 48.29
CA CYS A 478 -11.17 68.98 48.61
C CYS A 478 -11.31 70.50 48.47
N ARG A 479 -12.01 70.97 47.42
CA ARG A 479 -12.32 72.40 47.22
C ARG A 479 -13.20 72.96 48.34
N ASN A 480 -14.24 72.23 48.75
CA ASN A 480 -15.18 72.69 49.77
C ASN A 480 -14.58 72.73 51.19
N LYS A 481 -13.60 71.87 51.48
CA LYS A 481 -12.95 71.79 52.81
C LYS A 481 -11.68 72.64 52.94
N ASN A 482 -11.17 73.25 51.85
CA ASN A 482 -9.90 73.99 51.82
C ASN A 482 -8.69 73.19 52.35
N VAL A 483 -8.71 71.86 52.19
CA VAL A 483 -7.63 70.96 52.64
C VAL A 483 -6.75 70.57 51.45
N LYS A 484 -5.43 70.72 51.59
CA LYS A 484 -4.46 70.09 50.70
C LYS A 484 -4.11 68.71 51.26
N MET A 485 -4.55 67.66 50.58
CA MET A 485 -4.17 66.30 50.94
C MET A 485 -2.69 66.06 50.65
N THR A 486 -2.06 65.24 51.48
CA THR A 486 -0.70 64.73 51.24
C THR A 486 -0.72 63.55 50.28
N ASP A 487 0.40 63.25 49.62
CA ASP A 487 0.50 62.15 48.64
C ASP A 487 0.05 60.80 49.25
N ALA A 488 0.41 60.53 50.51
CA ALA A 488 0.01 59.30 51.20
C ALA A 488 -1.50 59.18 51.45
N GLU A 489 -2.22 60.31 51.55
CA GLU A 489 -3.67 60.31 51.71
C GLU A 489 -4.38 60.10 50.36
N LEU A 490 -3.82 60.66 49.28
CA LEU A 490 -4.30 60.44 47.91
C LEU A 490 -4.15 58.97 47.49
N ASP A 491 -3.00 58.35 47.80
CA ASP A 491 -2.77 56.93 47.54
C ASP A 491 -3.80 56.05 48.26
N ARG A 492 -4.11 56.36 49.52
CA ARG A 492 -5.11 55.61 50.29
C ARG A 492 -6.53 55.73 49.73
N GLU A 493 -6.93 56.93 49.30
CA GLU A 493 -8.25 57.13 48.69
C GLU A 493 -8.34 56.46 47.30
N PHE A 494 -7.25 56.50 46.52
CA PHE A 494 -7.15 55.76 45.27
C PHE A 494 -7.25 54.25 45.49
N ASP A 495 -6.50 53.69 46.44
CA ASP A 495 -6.53 52.25 46.75
C ASP A 495 -7.92 51.80 47.20
N ASN A 496 -8.60 52.60 48.01
CA ASN A 496 -9.98 52.33 48.44
C ASN A 496 -10.94 52.35 47.24
N MET A 497 -10.87 53.39 46.41
CA MET A 497 -11.67 53.50 45.19
C MET A 497 -11.42 52.33 44.23
N TRP A 498 -10.16 51.98 44.00
CA TRP A 498 -9.72 50.92 43.12
C TRP A 498 -10.21 49.55 43.61
N ASN A 499 -10.04 49.24 44.89
CA ASN A 499 -10.51 47.98 45.46
C ASN A 499 -12.04 47.81 45.36
N ILE A 500 -12.81 48.89 45.58
CA ILE A 500 -14.27 48.87 45.40
C ILE A 500 -14.65 48.65 43.93
N SER A 501 -13.92 49.27 42.99
CA SER A 501 -14.20 49.11 41.56
C SER A 501 -13.83 47.71 41.05
N VAL A 502 -12.71 47.14 41.50
CA VAL A 502 -12.24 45.80 41.10
C VAL A 502 -13.13 44.70 41.67
N THR A 503 -13.61 44.83 42.90
CA THR A 503 -14.50 43.82 43.53
C THR A 503 -15.87 43.71 42.84
N LYS A 504 -16.30 44.74 42.10
CA LYS A 504 -17.52 44.71 41.27
C LYS A 504 -17.36 43.91 39.97
N ILE A 505 -16.13 43.69 39.51
CA ILE A 505 -15.85 42.90 38.31
C ILE A 505 -15.95 41.43 38.70
N SER A 506 -17.06 40.78 38.34
CA SER A 506 -17.22 39.34 38.52
C SER A 506 -16.09 38.59 37.79
N HIS A 507 -15.33 37.77 38.51
CA HIS A 507 -14.28 36.92 37.93
C HIS A 507 -14.90 35.92 36.94
N PHE A 508 -14.78 36.19 35.65
CA PHE A 508 -14.91 35.14 34.64
C PHE A 508 -13.63 34.30 34.65
N SER A 509 -13.65 33.17 35.37
CA SER A 509 -12.60 32.17 35.19
C SER A 509 -12.75 31.55 33.81
N PRO A 510 -11.81 31.71 32.86
CA PRO A 510 -11.87 31.00 31.60
C PRO A 510 -11.87 29.50 31.88
N LYS A 511 -12.78 28.75 31.23
CA LYS A 511 -12.77 27.28 31.32
C LYS A 511 -11.39 26.79 30.86
N VAL A 512 -10.70 26.04 31.71
CA VAL A 512 -9.45 25.37 31.34
C VAL A 512 -9.80 24.37 30.23
N ILE A 513 -9.26 24.60 29.03
CA ILE A 513 -9.47 23.71 27.89
C ILE A 513 -8.30 22.73 27.86
N ASP A 514 -8.60 21.44 27.93
CA ASP A 514 -7.63 20.39 27.67
C ASP A 514 -7.33 20.32 26.16
N VAL A 515 -6.21 20.92 25.78
CA VAL A 515 -5.74 20.98 24.40
C VAL A 515 -5.33 19.59 23.90
N GLN A 516 -4.75 18.75 24.76
CA GLN A 516 -4.26 17.42 24.39
C GLN A 516 -5.44 16.53 23.96
N THR A 517 -6.51 16.51 24.76
CA THR A 517 -7.73 15.76 24.43
C THR A 517 -8.40 16.27 23.15
N LYS A 518 -8.48 17.60 22.93
CA LYS A 518 -9.06 18.15 21.69
C LYS A 518 -8.24 17.81 20.44
N VAL A 519 -6.92 17.90 20.52
CA VAL A 519 -6.03 17.55 19.42
C VAL A 519 -6.15 16.06 19.10
N HIS A 520 -6.25 15.19 20.12
CA HIS A 520 -6.44 13.76 19.93
C HIS A 520 -7.76 13.44 19.22
N ILE A 521 -8.87 14.07 19.61
CA ILE A 521 -10.18 13.89 18.96
C ILE A 521 -10.13 14.32 17.49
N HIS A 522 -9.56 15.49 17.18
CA HIS A 522 -9.45 15.93 15.78
C HIS A 522 -8.53 15.03 14.94
N LEU A 523 -7.46 14.50 15.53
CA LEU A 523 -6.61 13.52 14.86
C LEU A 523 -7.38 12.23 14.57
N GLN A 524 -8.15 11.71 15.53
CA GLN A 524 -9.01 10.54 15.34
C GLN A 524 -10.07 10.78 14.25
N GLU A 525 -10.75 11.92 14.26
CA GLU A 525 -11.75 12.28 13.24
C GLU A 525 -11.14 12.42 11.84
N HIS A 526 -9.92 12.94 11.73
CA HIS A 526 -9.23 13.09 10.45
C HIS A 526 -8.68 11.74 9.94
N VAL A 527 -8.30 10.85 10.85
CA VAL A 527 -7.74 9.54 10.54
C VAL A 527 -8.81 8.50 10.27
N ALA A 528 -9.99 8.60 10.89
CA ALA A 528 -11.17 7.80 10.55
C ALA A 528 -11.58 7.96 9.06
N ARG A 529 -11.12 9.02 8.39
CA ARG A 529 -11.35 9.29 6.96
C ARG A 529 -10.35 8.59 6.03
N LYS A 530 -9.27 8.03 6.59
CA LYS A 530 -8.33 7.20 5.85
C LYS A 530 -8.60 5.75 6.26
N GLY A 531 -8.58 4.83 5.30
CA GLY A 531 -9.03 3.44 5.48
C GLY A 531 -8.49 2.74 6.73
N SER A 532 -9.09 1.60 7.08
CA SER A 532 -8.93 0.85 8.35
C SER A 532 -7.52 0.82 8.96
N GLN A 533 -6.46 0.75 8.13
CA GLN A 533 -5.06 0.74 8.54
C GLN A 533 -4.58 2.02 9.25
N ALA A 534 -5.11 3.19 8.91
CA ALA A 534 -4.75 4.45 9.57
C ALA A 534 -5.28 4.49 11.03
N HIS A 535 -6.39 3.78 11.28
CA HIS A 535 -7.00 3.63 12.60
C HIS A 535 -6.16 2.73 13.52
N GLU A 536 -5.57 1.66 12.99
CA GLU A 536 -4.67 0.78 13.75
C GLU A 536 -3.38 1.48 14.19
N LEU A 537 -2.77 2.28 13.32
CA LEU A 537 -1.54 3.01 13.64
C LEU A 537 -1.73 4.03 14.77
N LEU A 538 -2.89 4.68 14.82
CA LEU A 538 -3.21 5.69 15.84
C LEU A 538 -3.55 5.07 17.20
N ASN A 539 -4.09 3.84 17.19
CA ASN A 539 -4.34 3.07 18.42
C ASN A 539 -3.06 2.40 18.96
N GLN A 540 -2.03 2.19 18.12
CA GLN A 540 -0.74 1.65 18.54
C GLN A 540 0.23 2.72 19.08
N THR A 541 0.00 3.99 18.78
CA THR A 541 0.83 5.10 19.30
C THR A 541 0.18 5.71 20.54
N ASP A 542 0.71 5.37 21.72
CA ASP A 542 0.35 6.04 22.96
C ASP A 542 0.92 7.46 22.94
N LEU A 543 0.07 8.46 22.71
CA LEU A 543 0.42 9.88 22.65
C LEU A 543 0.21 10.59 24.02
N ARG A 544 0.24 9.81 25.11
CA ARG A 544 0.21 10.35 26.48
C ARG A 544 1.54 10.94 26.91
#